data_AF-A0A1H8D237-F1
#
_entry.id   AF-A0A1H8D237-F1
#
_cell.length_a   1.000
_cell.length_b   1.000
_cell.length_c   1.000
_cell.angle_alpha   90.00
_cell.angle_beta   90.00
_cell.angle_gamma   90.00
#
_symmetry.space_group_name_H-M   'P 1'
#
loop_
_entity.id
_entity.type
_entity.pdbx_description
1 polymer ?
#
loop_
_entity_poly.entity_id
_entity_poly.type
_entity_poly.pdbx_seq_one_letter_code
_entity_poly.pdbx_strand_id
1 'polypeptide(L)'
;MFKKLFSILLAGIFIGTMSVIVYAAEYGNLGWEYPLDSEYTDYFRGYSSNHLGLDLDAPKDSNIYSVDSGAVKFSGYHSSTGYYVVIANDTKASGVSNPLYVRYLHMDNAPEVSTNDSVSAGETIGYVGSDGAYIGSKPVPHLHMDVNTIKATGGRNFTTRNTIDPMLFFPDVDFNKIKSFSAKMLTFRSELIEEPFNPNDYIDTYLIKHVGVKQFDEWTTSTKDVNVQSFKKQFNITDNEFNNLISFYGISNIYK
;
A
#
# COMPACT_ATOMS: atom_id res chain seq x y z
N MET A 1 -21.01 29.05 -56.94
CA MET A 1 -19.66 29.26 -57.51
C MET A 1 -18.90 30.19 -56.58
N PHE A 2 -17.63 29.88 -56.29
CA PHE A 2 -16.67 30.55 -55.40
C PHE A 2 -16.66 30.17 -53.91
N LYS A 3 -15.91 29.08 -53.68
CA LYS A 3 -15.15 28.78 -52.46
C LYS A 3 -14.25 29.98 -52.09
N LYS A 4 -14.24 30.40 -50.83
CA LYS A 4 -13.10 31.11 -50.24
C LYS A 4 -12.38 30.17 -49.29
N LEU A 5 -11.16 29.80 -49.68
CA LEU A 5 -10.15 29.21 -48.80
C LEU A 5 -9.89 30.18 -47.64
N PHE A 6 -9.80 29.66 -46.42
CA PHE A 6 -9.00 30.30 -45.38
C PHE A 6 -7.86 29.36 -45.03
N SER A 7 -6.66 29.88 -45.23
CA SER A 7 -5.38 29.20 -45.09
C SER A 7 -5.06 28.90 -43.63
N ILE A 8 -4.39 27.77 -43.47
CA ILE A 8 -3.66 27.29 -42.29
C ILE A 8 -2.66 28.36 -41.82
N LEU A 9 -2.67 28.71 -40.53
CA LEU A 9 -1.50 28.80 -39.66
C LEU A 9 -1.90 29.30 -38.25
N LEU A 10 -1.73 28.47 -37.21
CA LEU A 10 -0.70 28.71 -36.20
C LEU A 10 -0.59 27.47 -35.31
N ALA A 11 0.55 26.80 -35.42
CA ALA A 11 1.01 25.80 -34.48
C ALA A 11 1.29 26.47 -33.13
N GLY A 12 0.81 25.87 -32.05
CA GLY A 12 1.13 26.29 -30.69
C GLY A 12 0.08 25.87 -29.69
N ILE A 13 -0.10 24.57 -29.46
CA ILE A 13 -1.09 24.08 -28.48
C ILE A 13 -0.51 22.90 -27.70
N PHE A 14 -0.18 23.17 -26.42
CA PHE A 14 -0.29 22.29 -25.26
C PHE A 14 0.17 20.82 -25.39
N ILE A 15 1.48 20.58 -25.34
CA ILE A 15 2.02 19.21 -25.22
C ILE A 15 1.99 18.71 -23.75
N GLY A 16 1.78 19.60 -22.76
CA GLY A 16 1.81 19.24 -21.33
C GLY A 16 0.51 18.70 -20.73
N THR A 17 -0.66 19.16 -21.19
CA THR A 17 -1.96 18.80 -20.57
C THR A 17 -2.61 17.56 -21.18
N MET A 18 -2.28 17.20 -22.43
CA MET A 18 -2.82 16.00 -23.07
C MET A 18 -2.34 14.71 -22.40
N SER A 19 -1.09 14.67 -21.94
CA SER A 19 -0.51 13.48 -21.30
C SER A 19 -1.22 13.13 -19.99
N VAL A 20 -1.53 14.11 -19.14
CA VAL A 20 -2.16 13.86 -17.82
C VAL A 20 -3.61 13.38 -17.96
N ILE A 21 -4.37 13.97 -18.89
CA ILE A 21 -5.78 13.60 -19.13
C ILE A 21 -5.89 12.17 -19.71
N VAL A 22 -4.95 11.75 -20.55
CA VAL A 22 -4.93 10.39 -21.12
C VAL A 22 -4.62 9.34 -20.06
N TYR A 23 -3.66 9.58 -19.16
CA TYR A 23 -3.36 8.64 -18.07
C TYR A 23 -4.46 8.55 -17.02
N ALA A 24 -5.08 9.68 -16.63
CA ALA A 24 -6.20 9.67 -15.69
C ALA A 24 -7.41 8.90 -16.25
N ALA A 25 -7.69 9.03 -17.55
CA ALA A 25 -8.72 8.24 -18.20
C ALA A 25 -8.35 6.75 -18.26
N GLU A 26 -7.08 6.41 -18.47
CA GLU A 26 -6.64 5.01 -18.52
C GLU A 26 -6.82 4.30 -17.17
N TYR A 27 -6.29 4.87 -16.08
CA TYR A 27 -6.36 4.25 -14.76
C TYR A 27 -7.76 4.34 -14.14
N GLY A 28 -8.48 5.44 -14.33
CA GLY A 28 -9.86 5.57 -13.85
C GLY A 28 -10.83 4.59 -14.52
N ASN A 29 -10.59 4.22 -15.78
CA ASN A 29 -11.41 3.23 -16.48
C ASN A 29 -11.19 1.78 -16.00
N LEU A 30 -10.24 1.54 -15.10
CA LEU A 30 -10.08 0.22 -14.48
C LEU A 30 -11.23 -0.12 -13.52
N GLY A 31 -12.01 0.90 -13.08
CA GLY A 31 -13.21 0.67 -12.27
C GLY A 31 -12.91 0.15 -10.87
N TRP A 32 -11.78 0.54 -10.29
CA TRP A 32 -11.40 0.16 -8.94
C TRP A 32 -12.35 0.75 -7.89
N GLU A 33 -12.64 -0.05 -6.87
CA GLU A 33 -13.39 0.37 -5.69
C GLU A 33 -12.53 1.26 -4.80
N TYR A 34 -13.15 2.28 -4.21
CA TYR A 34 -12.46 3.14 -3.26
C TYR A 34 -12.11 2.34 -1.98
N PRO A 35 -10.88 2.45 -1.43
CA PRO A 35 -10.41 1.53 -0.39
C PRO A 35 -10.93 1.84 1.03
N LEU A 36 -11.80 2.84 1.18
CA LEU A 36 -12.41 3.26 2.44
C LEU A 36 -13.90 3.53 2.22
N ASP A 37 -14.66 3.74 3.31
CA ASP A 37 -16.03 4.23 3.19
C ASP A 37 -16.04 5.59 2.47
N SER A 38 -17.04 5.81 1.62
CA SER A 38 -17.08 6.95 0.68
C SER A 38 -17.11 8.33 1.32
N GLU A 39 -17.31 8.42 2.64
CA GLU A 39 -17.23 9.66 3.40
C GLU A 39 -15.80 10.08 3.75
N TYR A 40 -14.84 9.16 3.71
CA TYR A 40 -13.44 9.39 4.07
C TYR A 40 -12.58 9.70 2.85
N THR A 41 -12.75 10.88 2.25
CA THR A 41 -11.99 11.31 1.04
C THR A 41 -10.88 12.31 1.32
N ASP A 42 -10.79 12.79 2.57
CA ASP A 42 -9.72 13.67 3.01
C ASP A 42 -8.38 12.92 3.05
N TYR A 43 -7.28 13.64 2.79
CA TYR A 43 -5.95 13.03 2.81
C TYR A 43 -4.89 13.93 3.44
N PHE A 44 -3.92 13.31 4.09
CA PHE A 44 -2.78 14.00 4.69
C PHE A 44 -1.68 14.27 3.66
N ARG A 45 -1.36 13.27 2.84
CA ARG A 45 -0.19 13.29 1.96
C ARG A 45 -0.47 12.56 0.64
N GLY A 46 -0.37 13.29 -0.46
CA GLY A 46 -0.54 12.73 -1.80
C GLY A 46 0.78 12.25 -2.40
N TYR A 47 0.67 11.66 -3.59
CA TYR A 47 1.79 11.14 -4.34
C TYR A 47 2.80 12.25 -4.71
N SER A 48 4.09 11.96 -4.56
CA SER A 48 5.19 12.85 -4.93
C SER A 48 6.52 12.09 -4.98
N SER A 49 7.59 12.71 -5.46
CA SER A 49 8.93 12.10 -5.43
C SER A 49 9.44 11.73 -4.03
N ASN A 50 8.86 12.30 -2.97
CA ASN A 50 9.19 12.02 -1.58
C ASN A 50 8.15 11.13 -0.87
N HIS A 51 7.05 10.80 -1.56
CA HIS A 51 5.93 10.00 -1.04
C HIS A 51 5.31 9.19 -2.17
N LEU A 52 5.68 7.92 -2.28
CA LEU A 52 5.28 7.09 -3.41
C LEU A 52 3.94 6.38 -3.15
N GLY A 53 2.99 7.09 -2.54
CA GLY A 53 1.68 6.59 -2.16
C GLY A 53 0.73 7.74 -1.77
N LEU A 54 -0.40 7.37 -1.17
CA LEU A 54 -1.46 8.24 -0.71
C LEU A 54 -1.82 7.88 0.75
N ASP A 55 -1.71 8.87 1.64
CA ASP A 55 -2.10 8.77 3.05
C ASP A 55 -3.52 9.34 3.21
N LEU A 56 -4.53 8.47 3.19
CA LEU A 56 -5.94 8.80 3.36
C LEU A 56 -6.30 8.94 4.84
N ASP A 57 -6.99 10.02 5.20
CA ASP A 57 -7.48 10.24 6.56
C ASP A 57 -8.76 9.43 6.79
N ALA A 58 -8.75 8.65 7.87
CA ALA A 58 -9.91 7.92 8.34
C ALA A 58 -9.77 7.63 9.83
N PRO A 59 -10.88 7.56 10.58
CA PRO A 59 -10.85 7.12 11.96
C PRO A 59 -10.19 5.75 12.09
N LYS A 60 -9.50 5.54 13.21
CA LYS A 60 -9.03 4.21 13.61
C LYS A 60 -10.21 3.22 13.61
N ASP A 61 -9.91 1.98 13.21
CA ASP A 61 -10.86 0.87 13.07
C ASP A 61 -11.86 1.00 11.90
N SER A 62 -11.72 2.02 11.04
CA SER A 62 -12.47 2.09 9.78
C SER A 62 -12.09 0.93 8.86
N ASN A 63 -13.05 0.41 8.09
CA ASN A 63 -12.80 -0.67 7.14
C ASN A 63 -11.81 -0.24 6.06
N ILE A 64 -10.87 -1.14 5.72
CA ILE A 64 -10.04 -1.05 4.52
C ILE A 64 -10.55 -2.10 3.54
N TYR A 65 -10.89 -1.67 2.32
CA TYR A 65 -11.39 -2.52 1.26
C TYR A 65 -10.32 -2.80 0.20
N SER A 66 -10.36 -4.00 -0.40
CA SER A 66 -9.58 -4.28 -1.60
C SER A 66 -10.12 -3.46 -2.78
N VAL A 67 -9.26 -2.70 -3.44
CA VAL A 67 -9.64 -1.85 -4.59
C VAL A 67 -10.07 -2.65 -5.83
N ASP A 68 -9.65 -3.90 -5.92
CA ASP A 68 -9.97 -4.81 -7.02
C ASP A 68 -10.01 -6.26 -6.50
N SER A 69 -10.50 -7.17 -7.33
CA SER A 69 -10.29 -8.59 -7.09
C SER A 69 -8.83 -8.95 -7.34
N GLY A 70 -8.32 -9.95 -6.62
CA GLY A 70 -6.93 -10.35 -6.80
C GLY A 70 -6.45 -11.41 -5.82
N ALA A 71 -5.14 -11.60 -5.79
CA ALA A 71 -4.49 -12.54 -4.91
C ALA A 71 -3.60 -11.83 -3.89
N VAL A 72 -3.80 -12.13 -2.61
CA VAL A 72 -2.97 -11.65 -1.51
C VAL A 72 -1.57 -12.27 -1.65
N LYS A 73 -0.57 -11.42 -1.85
CA LYS A 73 0.84 -11.80 -2.00
C LYS A 73 1.62 -11.71 -0.70
N PHE A 74 1.13 -10.92 0.24
CA PHE A 74 1.63 -10.87 1.59
C PHE A 74 0.54 -10.32 2.52
N SER A 75 0.42 -10.92 3.71
CA SER A 75 -0.32 -10.38 4.84
C SER A 75 0.52 -10.63 6.09
N GLY A 76 0.80 -9.58 6.86
CA GLY A 76 1.66 -9.71 8.03
C GLY A 76 2.09 -8.38 8.61
N TYR A 77 3.23 -8.40 9.30
CA TYR A 77 3.73 -7.29 10.08
C TYR A 77 5.17 -6.93 9.71
N HIS A 78 5.46 -5.63 9.71
CA HIS A 78 6.82 -5.10 9.76
C HIS A 78 6.86 -3.80 10.58
N SER A 79 7.96 -3.57 11.30
CA SER A 79 8.08 -2.50 12.29
C SER A 79 7.89 -1.08 11.73
N SER A 80 8.14 -0.88 10.43
CA SER A 80 7.93 0.41 9.75
C SER A 80 6.56 0.55 9.08
N THR A 81 5.79 -0.52 8.95
CA THR A 81 4.50 -0.54 8.24
C THR A 81 3.34 -0.86 9.16
N GLY A 82 3.58 -1.29 10.40
CA GLY A 82 2.56 -1.96 11.20
C GLY A 82 2.13 -3.26 10.51
N TYR A 83 0.89 -3.67 10.76
CA TYR A 83 0.25 -4.71 9.98
C TYR A 83 -0.12 -4.18 8.59
N TYR A 84 0.00 -5.05 7.59
CA TYR A 84 -0.26 -4.67 6.21
C TYR A 84 -0.60 -5.84 5.28
N VAL A 85 -1.21 -5.49 4.16
CA VAL A 85 -1.62 -6.41 3.10
C VAL A 85 -1.03 -5.95 1.77
N VAL A 86 -0.60 -6.90 0.93
CA VAL A 86 -0.22 -6.66 -0.47
C VAL A 86 -1.05 -7.54 -1.37
N ILE A 87 -1.75 -6.94 -2.33
CA ILE A 87 -2.58 -7.65 -3.30
C ILE A 87 -2.05 -7.42 -4.70
N ALA A 88 -1.89 -8.50 -5.46
CA ALA A 88 -1.72 -8.43 -6.90
C ALA A 88 -3.12 -8.45 -7.53
N ASN A 89 -3.54 -7.31 -8.09
CA ASN A 89 -4.87 -7.10 -8.61
C ASN A 89 -5.03 -7.74 -9.99
N ASP A 90 -6.22 -8.24 -10.28
CA ASP A 90 -6.51 -8.93 -11.54
C ASP A 90 -6.52 -7.96 -12.74
N THR A 91 -6.95 -6.72 -12.51
CA THR A 91 -6.95 -5.69 -13.53
C THR A 91 -5.54 -5.18 -13.82
N LYS A 92 -5.24 -5.04 -15.12
CA LYS A 92 -3.95 -4.53 -15.61
C LYS A 92 -4.15 -3.21 -16.34
N ALA A 93 -3.27 -2.25 -16.04
CA ALA A 93 -3.16 -1.05 -16.86
C ALA A 93 -2.53 -1.36 -18.23
N SER A 94 -2.85 -0.55 -19.24
CA SER A 94 -2.30 -0.71 -20.58
C SER A 94 -0.78 -0.51 -20.54
N GLY A 95 -0.06 -1.31 -21.31
CA GLY A 95 1.40 -1.25 -21.33
C GLY A 95 2.11 -1.78 -20.09
N VAL A 96 1.39 -2.24 -19.05
CA VAL A 96 1.97 -2.92 -17.88
C VAL A 96 1.82 -4.44 -18.03
N SER A 97 2.94 -5.16 -18.09
CA SER A 97 2.94 -6.61 -18.30
C SER A 97 2.56 -7.42 -17.05
N ASN A 98 2.82 -6.85 -15.87
CA ASN A 98 2.51 -7.44 -14.58
C ASN A 98 1.14 -6.96 -14.05
N PRO A 99 0.50 -7.74 -13.17
CA PRO A 99 -0.53 -7.21 -12.27
C PRO A 99 -0.05 -5.94 -11.55
N LEU A 100 -0.96 -5.03 -11.24
CA LEU A 100 -0.66 -3.93 -10.33
C LEU A 100 -0.67 -4.44 -8.89
N TYR A 101 0.39 -4.15 -8.15
CA TYR A 101 0.53 -4.55 -6.74
C TYR A 101 0.13 -3.36 -5.88
N VAL A 102 -0.88 -3.54 -5.03
CA VAL A 102 -1.34 -2.51 -4.09
C VAL A 102 -0.99 -2.93 -2.68
N ARG A 103 -0.37 -2.03 -1.92
CA ARG A 103 -0.10 -2.22 -0.49
C ARG A 103 -1.05 -1.37 0.34
N TYR A 104 -1.48 -1.91 1.48
CA TYR A 104 -2.34 -1.26 2.46
C TYR A 104 -1.66 -1.38 3.82
N LEU A 105 -1.12 -0.27 4.33
CA LEU A 105 -0.23 -0.26 5.51
C LEU A 105 -0.90 0.40 6.72
N HIS A 106 -0.16 0.41 7.84
CA HIS A 106 -0.46 1.08 9.10
C HIS A 106 -1.65 0.52 9.87
N MET A 107 -2.04 -0.72 9.62
CA MET A 107 -3.06 -1.38 10.44
C MET A 107 -2.50 -1.64 11.85
N ASP A 108 -3.33 -1.47 12.87
CA ASP A 108 -2.96 -1.74 14.27
C ASP A 108 -3.12 -3.22 14.64
N ASN A 109 -3.97 -3.93 13.91
CA ASN A 109 -4.34 -5.32 14.19
C ASN A 109 -4.01 -6.21 12.98
N ALA A 110 -3.91 -7.52 13.24
CA ALA A 110 -3.72 -8.51 12.19
C ALA A 110 -4.79 -8.39 11.09
N PRO A 111 -4.43 -8.48 9.80
CA PRO A 111 -5.39 -8.38 8.71
C PRO A 111 -6.42 -9.52 8.72
N GLU A 112 -7.59 -9.26 8.13
CA GLU A 112 -8.68 -10.24 7.98
C GLU A 112 -8.36 -11.32 6.93
N VAL A 113 -7.42 -11.00 6.03
CA VAL A 113 -6.94 -11.90 4.96
C VAL A 113 -5.54 -12.39 5.24
N SER A 114 -5.20 -13.58 4.71
CA SER A 114 -3.89 -14.22 4.86
C SER A 114 -3.17 -14.31 3.51
N THR A 115 -1.85 -14.50 3.54
CA THR A 115 -1.07 -14.74 2.32
C THR A 115 -1.65 -15.93 1.54
N ASN A 116 -1.68 -15.79 0.21
CA ASN A 116 -2.26 -16.73 -0.76
C ASN A 116 -3.79 -16.76 -0.85
N ASP A 117 -4.51 -15.98 -0.02
CA ASP A 117 -5.95 -15.82 -0.18
C ASP A 117 -6.29 -15.09 -1.49
N SER A 118 -7.49 -15.34 -2.01
CA SER A 118 -8.11 -14.51 -3.06
C SER A 118 -9.11 -13.57 -2.42
N VAL A 119 -9.15 -12.33 -2.91
CA VAL A 119 -10.09 -11.30 -2.46
C VAL A 119 -10.95 -10.81 -3.62
N SER A 120 -12.16 -10.37 -3.31
CA SER A 120 -13.04 -9.66 -4.23
C SER A 120 -12.84 -8.14 -4.11
N ALA A 121 -13.15 -7.39 -5.17
CA ALA A 121 -13.26 -5.93 -5.08
C ALA A 121 -14.29 -5.54 -4.01
N GLY A 122 -13.96 -4.58 -3.15
CA GLY A 122 -14.79 -4.14 -2.03
C GLY A 122 -14.77 -5.07 -0.80
N GLU A 123 -14.01 -6.17 -0.83
CA GLU A 123 -13.86 -7.05 0.34
C GLU A 123 -13.04 -6.36 1.45
N THR A 124 -13.52 -6.43 2.70
CA THR A 124 -12.76 -5.94 3.86
C THR A 124 -11.53 -6.79 4.09
N ILE A 125 -10.35 -6.16 4.03
CA ILE A 125 -9.05 -6.82 4.20
C ILE A 125 -8.38 -6.52 5.55
N GLY A 126 -8.89 -5.51 6.26
CA GLY A 126 -8.37 -5.08 7.55
C GLY A 126 -8.95 -3.73 7.93
N TYR A 127 -8.29 -3.07 8.89
CA TYR A 127 -8.82 -1.84 9.49
C TYR A 127 -7.74 -0.77 9.66
N VAL A 128 -8.14 0.49 9.50
CA VAL A 128 -7.27 1.65 9.65
C VAL A 128 -6.66 1.67 11.04
N GLY A 129 -5.34 1.81 11.10
CA GLY A 129 -4.59 1.99 12.33
C GLY A 129 -3.63 3.16 12.23
N SER A 130 -2.63 3.16 13.10
CA SER A 130 -1.61 4.19 13.21
C SER A 130 -0.21 3.62 13.51
N ASP A 131 -0.06 2.30 13.47
CA ASP A 131 1.19 1.59 13.78
C ASP A 131 2.21 1.67 12.63
N GLY A 132 3.46 1.37 12.96
CA GLY A 132 4.59 1.49 12.07
C GLY A 132 5.28 2.85 12.16
N ALA A 133 5.99 3.21 11.09
CA ALA A 133 6.71 4.47 11.03
C ALA A 133 5.74 5.61 10.74
N TYR A 134 5.73 6.63 11.60
CA TYR A 134 4.98 7.86 11.40
C TYR A 134 5.92 9.06 11.43
N ILE A 135 5.49 10.15 10.79
CA ILE A 135 6.21 11.43 10.81
C ILE A 135 5.41 12.41 11.67
N GLY A 136 6.10 13.16 12.53
CA GLY A 136 5.49 14.16 13.41
C GLY A 136 5.66 13.83 14.89
N SER A 137 4.90 14.53 15.74
CA SER A 137 5.02 14.41 17.20
C SER A 137 4.28 13.21 17.80
N LYS A 138 3.30 12.65 17.08
CA LYS A 138 2.46 11.51 17.49
C LYS A 138 1.96 10.75 16.24
N PRO A 139 1.69 9.44 16.36
CA PRO A 139 1.03 8.69 15.31
C PRO A 139 -0.41 9.21 15.12
N VAL A 140 -0.87 9.21 13.88
CA VAL A 140 -2.23 9.63 13.49
C VAL A 140 -2.83 8.48 12.68
N PRO A 141 -4.08 8.06 12.95
CA PRO A 141 -4.73 7.04 12.15
C PRO A 141 -4.86 7.45 10.69
N HIS A 142 -4.45 6.58 9.77
CA HIS A 142 -4.57 6.79 8.33
C HIS A 142 -4.37 5.47 7.58
N LEU A 143 -4.87 5.40 6.35
CA LEU A 143 -4.48 4.36 5.40
C LEU A 143 -3.38 4.91 4.50
N HIS A 144 -2.19 4.30 4.53
CA HIS A 144 -1.25 4.46 3.43
C HIS A 144 -1.51 3.40 2.36
N MET A 145 -1.70 3.85 1.13
CA MET A 145 -1.76 2.99 -0.05
C MET A 145 -0.74 3.39 -1.11
N ASP A 146 -0.13 2.40 -1.74
CA ASP A 146 0.73 2.60 -2.91
C ASP A 146 0.39 1.59 -4.00
N VAL A 147 0.49 2.04 -5.26
CA VAL A 147 0.17 1.24 -6.46
C VAL A 147 1.43 1.05 -7.28
N ASN A 148 1.80 -0.20 -7.54
CA ASN A 148 3.12 -0.54 -8.07
C ASN A 148 3.06 -1.44 -9.30
N THR A 149 3.98 -1.22 -10.23
CA THR A 149 4.15 -2.04 -11.45
C THR A 149 5.15 -3.20 -11.26
N ILE A 150 5.79 -3.26 -10.10
CA ILE A 150 6.74 -4.31 -9.70
C ILE A 150 6.09 -5.26 -8.69
N LYS A 151 6.55 -6.52 -8.68
CA LYS A 151 6.05 -7.57 -7.78
C LYS A 151 6.66 -7.48 -6.38
N ALA A 152 6.54 -6.32 -5.73
CA ALA A 152 7.11 -6.10 -4.41
C ALA A 152 6.09 -6.42 -3.31
N THR A 153 6.49 -7.28 -2.37
CA THR A 153 5.70 -7.65 -1.18
C THR A 153 6.15 -6.95 0.10
N GLY A 154 7.19 -6.11 0.01
CA GLY A 154 7.72 -5.31 1.10
C GLY A 154 8.91 -4.45 0.64
N GLY A 155 9.60 -3.81 1.57
CA GLY A 155 10.78 -2.98 1.35
C GLY A 155 10.46 -1.58 0.84
N ARG A 156 11.51 -0.86 0.42
CA ARG A 156 11.43 0.51 -0.11
C ARG A 156 12.05 0.67 -1.51
N ASN A 157 12.11 -0.40 -2.29
CA ASN A 157 12.62 -0.39 -3.68
C ASN A 157 11.66 0.30 -4.68
N PHE A 158 10.83 1.20 -4.18
CA PHE A 158 9.84 1.96 -4.92
C PHE A 158 10.48 3.26 -5.40
N THR A 159 10.17 3.63 -6.64
CA THR A 159 10.65 4.85 -7.28
C THR A 159 9.50 5.44 -8.08
N THR A 160 9.59 6.72 -8.43
CA THR A 160 8.62 7.37 -9.31
C THR A 160 8.45 6.71 -10.69
N ARG A 161 9.33 5.75 -11.06
CA ARG A 161 9.24 4.97 -12.31
C ARG A 161 8.41 3.69 -12.18
N ASN A 162 8.23 3.18 -10.95
CA ASN A 162 7.54 1.91 -10.71
C ASN A 162 6.32 2.05 -9.79
N THR A 163 6.03 3.25 -9.32
CA THR A 163 4.83 3.60 -8.57
C THR A 163 3.94 4.54 -9.37
N ILE A 164 2.63 4.38 -9.24
CA ILE A 164 1.61 5.19 -9.91
C ILE A 164 0.89 5.98 -8.82
N ASP A 165 0.53 7.23 -9.12
CA ASP A 165 -0.28 8.05 -8.23
C ASP A 165 -1.64 7.38 -7.98
N PRO A 166 -1.96 6.96 -6.74
CA PRO A 166 -3.21 6.26 -6.43
C PRO A 166 -4.46 7.09 -6.77
N MET A 167 -4.38 8.42 -6.74
CA MET A 167 -5.52 9.29 -7.03
C MET A 167 -6.02 9.15 -8.48
N LEU A 168 -5.18 8.69 -9.41
CA LEU A 168 -5.56 8.48 -10.82
C LEU A 168 -6.56 7.33 -11.01
N PHE A 169 -6.68 6.42 -10.04
CA PHE A 169 -7.61 5.30 -10.09
C PHE A 169 -9.03 5.66 -9.62
N PHE A 170 -9.20 6.85 -9.02
CA PHE A 170 -10.45 7.30 -8.41
C PHE A 170 -10.86 8.67 -8.96
N PRO A 171 -11.12 8.80 -10.28
CA PRO A 171 -11.39 10.09 -10.92
C PRO A 171 -12.68 10.77 -10.42
N ASP A 172 -13.60 10.00 -9.84
CA ASP A 172 -14.88 10.49 -9.32
C ASP A 172 -14.83 10.89 -7.84
N VAL A 173 -13.68 10.74 -7.18
CA VAL A 173 -13.49 11.11 -5.77
C VAL A 173 -12.95 12.54 -5.67
N ASP A 174 -13.66 13.40 -4.94
CA ASP A 174 -13.18 14.74 -4.60
C ASP A 174 -12.22 14.67 -3.39
N PHE A 175 -10.93 14.59 -3.70
CA PHE A 175 -9.88 14.54 -2.69
C PHE A 175 -9.58 15.91 -2.11
N ASN A 176 -9.84 16.06 -0.82
CA ASN A 176 -9.60 17.28 -0.10
C ASN A 176 -8.32 17.15 0.76
N LYS A 177 -7.32 17.99 0.47
CA LYS A 177 -6.09 17.98 1.25
C LYS A 177 -6.34 18.64 2.60
N ILE A 178 -6.10 17.91 3.69
CA ILE A 178 -6.20 18.46 5.04
C ILE A 178 -5.15 19.58 5.20
N LYS A 179 -5.60 20.80 5.48
CA LYS A 179 -4.74 21.98 5.71
C LYS A 179 -4.34 22.16 7.19
N SER A 180 -4.84 21.30 8.06
CA SER A 180 -4.67 21.41 9.52
C SER A 180 -3.22 21.24 9.96
N PHE A 181 -2.92 21.64 11.20
CA PHE A 181 -1.58 21.59 11.79
C PHE A 181 -0.98 20.16 11.79
N SER A 182 -1.80 19.09 11.72
CA SER A 182 -1.32 17.70 11.61
C SER A 182 -0.71 17.38 10.24
N ALA A 183 -1.28 17.90 9.14
CA ALA A 183 -0.75 17.72 7.79
C ALA A 183 0.60 18.44 7.58
N LYS A 184 0.86 19.53 8.32
CA LYS A 184 2.20 20.19 8.36
C LYS A 184 3.25 19.38 9.13
N MET A 185 2.83 18.51 10.06
CA MET A 185 3.75 17.64 10.83
C MET A 185 4.16 16.37 10.06
N LEU A 186 3.38 15.96 9.06
CA LEU A 186 3.69 14.83 8.17
C LEU A 186 4.65 15.21 7.03
N THR A 187 4.96 16.50 6.88
CA THR A 187 6.00 16.98 5.95
C THR A 187 7.39 16.97 6.59
N PHE A 188 8.23 16.03 6.12
CA PHE A 188 9.71 15.92 6.15
C PHE A 188 10.42 15.25 7.35
N ARG A 189 11.11 14.14 7.08
CA ARG A 189 12.58 14.12 6.91
C ARG A 189 13.03 13.01 5.94
N SER A 190 13.97 13.37 5.07
CA SER A 190 14.50 12.66 3.91
C SER A 190 15.72 11.78 4.24
N GLU A 191 15.60 10.93 5.25
CA GLU A 191 16.61 9.89 5.53
C GLU A 191 15.90 8.54 5.62
N LEU A 192 15.11 8.21 4.60
CA LEU A 192 14.68 6.83 4.40
C LEU A 192 15.85 6.15 3.71
N ILE A 193 16.64 5.43 4.50
CA ILE A 193 17.58 4.45 3.97
C ILE A 193 16.78 3.57 3.01
N GLU A 194 17.27 3.42 1.77
CA GLU A 194 16.77 2.43 0.84
C GLU A 194 16.97 1.07 1.51
N GLU A 195 15.89 0.55 2.12
CA GLU A 195 15.91 -0.77 2.72
C GLU A 195 15.45 -1.75 1.63
N PRO A 196 16.39 -2.52 1.04
CA PRO A 196 16.02 -3.56 0.10
C PRO A 196 15.06 -4.53 0.79
N PHE A 197 14.11 -5.08 0.05
CA PHE A 197 13.26 -6.14 0.60
C PHE A 197 14.14 -7.31 1.05
N ASN A 198 14.21 -7.51 2.36
CA ASN A 198 14.77 -8.69 2.98
C ASN A 198 13.61 -9.40 3.69
N PRO A 199 13.20 -10.59 3.21
CA PRO A 199 12.01 -11.25 3.73
C PRO A 199 12.13 -11.63 5.21
N ASN A 200 13.35 -11.71 5.75
CA ASN A 200 13.56 -11.98 7.16
C ASN A 200 13.15 -10.83 8.08
N ASP A 201 12.87 -9.64 7.56
CA ASP A 201 12.40 -8.51 8.38
C ASP A 201 10.87 -8.57 8.60
N TYR A 202 10.18 -9.46 7.90
CA TYR A 202 8.71 -9.50 7.84
C TYR A 202 8.17 -10.77 8.52
N ILE A 203 7.13 -10.61 9.33
CA ILE A 203 6.45 -11.74 9.97
C ILE A 203 5.07 -11.92 9.34
N ASP A 204 4.85 -13.05 8.68
CA ASP A 204 3.57 -13.38 8.04
C ASP A 204 2.48 -13.71 9.08
N THR A 205 1.24 -13.34 8.76
CA THR A 205 0.06 -13.55 9.63
C THR A 205 -0.11 -15.00 10.08
N TYR A 206 0.28 -16.01 9.29
CA TYR A 206 0.24 -17.41 9.74
C TYR A 206 1.19 -17.70 10.90
N LEU A 207 2.39 -17.10 10.90
CA LEU A 207 3.35 -17.22 11.99
C LEU A 207 2.85 -16.48 13.24
N ILE A 208 2.26 -15.30 13.05
CA ILE A 208 1.65 -14.50 14.12
C ILE A 208 0.51 -15.28 14.79
N LYS A 209 -0.39 -15.86 13.98
CA LYS A 209 -1.49 -16.71 14.47
C LYS A 209 -0.97 -17.95 15.19
N HIS A 210 0.15 -18.54 14.75
CA HIS A 210 0.76 -19.70 15.40
C HIS A 210 1.22 -19.43 16.83
N VAL A 211 1.83 -18.27 17.10
CA VAL A 211 2.26 -17.87 18.46
C VAL A 211 1.15 -17.19 19.25
N GLY A 212 0.07 -16.79 18.58
CA GLY A 212 -1.07 -16.09 19.15
C GLY A 212 -0.94 -14.58 18.97
N VAL A 213 -1.92 -13.98 18.27
CA VAL A 213 -1.94 -12.54 17.90
C VAL A 213 -1.69 -11.63 19.10
N LYS A 214 -2.42 -11.84 20.21
CA LYS A 214 -2.24 -11.04 21.43
C LYS A 214 -0.81 -11.10 21.99
N GLN A 215 -0.17 -12.28 21.99
CA GLN A 215 1.20 -12.42 22.49
C GLN A 215 2.19 -11.70 21.56
N PHE A 216 1.94 -11.76 20.26
CA PHE A 216 2.72 -11.03 19.27
C PHE A 216 2.57 -9.51 19.44
N ASP A 217 1.36 -8.99 19.60
CA ASP A 217 1.11 -7.55 19.77
C ASP A 217 1.72 -7.00 21.07
N GLU A 218 1.64 -7.76 22.16
CA GLU A 218 2.33 -7.44 23.42
C GLU A 218 3.86 -7.38 23.21
N TRP A 219 4.40 -8.30 22.41
CA TRP A 219 5.82 -8.34 22.09
C TRP A 219 6.26 -7.15 21.21
N THR A 220 5.53 -6.83 20.13
CA THR A 220 5.87 -5.70 19.22
C THR A 220 5.77 -4.34 19.90
N THR A 221 4.96 -4.23 20.96
CA THR A 221 4.93 -3.03 21.81
C THR A 221 6.20 -2.88 22.65
N SER A 222 6.86 -4.00 22.99
CA SER A 222 8.05 -4.04 23.86
C SER A 222 9.39 -3.87 23.12
N THR A 223 9.41 -4.03 21.79
CA THR A 223 10.63 -3.95 20.98
C THR A 223 10.40 -3.34 19.60
N LYS A 224 11.43 -2.71 19.04
CA LYS A 224 11.44 -2.30 17.63
C LYS A 224 12.21 -3.27 16.72
N ASP A 225 12.92 -4.23 17.31
CA ASP A 225 13.66 -5.27 16.59
C ASP A 225 12.75 -6.48 16.31
N VAL A 226 11.81 -6.30 15.37
CA VAL A 226 10.87 -7.35 14.95
C VAL A 226 11.30 -7.89 13.60
N ASN A 227 11.89 -9.09 13.61
CA ASN A 227 12.36 -9.82 12.44
C ASN A 227 12.29 -11.34 12.74
N VAL A 228 12.52 -12.19 11.73
CA VAL A 228 12.42 -13.66 11.86
C VAL A 228 13.36 -14.21 12.93
N GLN A 229 14.56 -13.65 13.09
CA GLN A 229 15.51 -14.11 14.12
C GLN A 229 15.01 -13.75 15.53
N SER A 230 14.59 -12.51 15.74
CA SER A 230 14.08 -12.06 17.03
C SER A 230 12.76 -12.74 17.39
N PHE A 231 11.89 -12.99 16.40
CA PHE A 231 10.66 -13.77 16.53
C PHE A 231 10.94 -15.20 17.00
N LYS A 232 11.83 -15.92 16.31
CA LYS A 232 12.20 -17.29 16.69
C LYS A 232 12.74 -17.35 18.11
N LYS A 233 13.60 -16.41 18.48
CA LYS A 233 14.16 -16.30 19.83
C LYS A 233 13.08 -16.03 20.87
N GLN A 234 12.18 -15.09 20.61
CA GLN A 234 11.12 -14.69 21.53
C GLN A 234 10.16 -15.85 21.83
N PHE A 235 9.74 -16.57 20.80
CA PHE A 235 8.74 -17.63 20.91
C PHE A 235 9.34 -19.04 20.99
N ASN A 236 10.66 -19.14 21.21
CA ASN A 236 11.39 -20.40 21.34
C ASN A 236 11.17 -21.37 20.15
N ILE A 237 11.15 -20.83 18.93
CA ILE A 237 10.95 -21.58 17.69
C ILE A 237 12.32 -21.92 17.09
N THR A 238 12.57 -23.20 16.84
CA THR A 238 13.81 -23.66 16.19
C THR A 238 13.80 -23.38 14.68
N ASP A 239 14.95 -23.39 14.02
CA ASP A 239 15.01 -23.25 12.54
C ASP A 239 14.23 -24.37 11.83
N ASN A 240 14.28 -25.60 12.35
CA ASN A 240 13.55 -26.72 11.79
C ASN A 240 12.03 -26.53 11.93
N GLU A 241 11.58 -26.05 13.09
CA GLU A 241 10.18 -25.74 13.33
C GLU A 241 9.70 -24.59 12.46
N PHE A 242 10.47 -23.50 12.34
CA PHE A 242 10.17 -22.39 11.43
C PHE A 242 10.04 -22.87 9.98
N ASN A 243 10.99 -23.67 9.49
CA ASN A 243 10.95 -24.23 8.14
C ASN A 243 9.73 -25.14 7.91
N ASN A 244 9.34 -25.90 8.93
CA ASN A 244 8.12 -26.72 8.88
C ASN A 244 6.86 -25.85 8.82
N LEU A 245 6.80 -24.77 9.60
CA LEU A 245 5.67 -23.84 9.61
C LEU A 245 5.50 -23.16 8.24
N ILE A 246 6.56 -22.56 7.69
CA ILE A 246 6.46 -21.87 6.39
C ILE A 246 6.10 -22.83 5.25
N SER A 247 6.54 -24.09 5.35
CA SER A 247 6.18 -25.16 4.40
C SER A 247 4.71 -25.57 4.56
N PHE A 248 4.27 -25.78 5.80
CA PHE A 248 2.90 -26.19 6.14
C PHE A 248 1.87 -25.16 5.67
N TYR A 249 2.13 -23.87 5.89
CA TYR A 249 1.26 -22.77 5.45
C TYR A 249 1.46 -22.37 3.99
N GLY A 250 2.39 -23.00 3.26
CA GLY A 250 2.62 -22.68 1.84
C GLY A 250 3.20 -21.29 1.59
N ILE A 251 3.93 -20.74 2.56
CA ILE A 251 4.54 -19.40 2.51
C ILE A 251 6.07 -19.43 2.38
N SER A 252 6.67 -20.60 2.13
CA SER A 252 8.12 -20.75 1.95
C SER A 252 8.69 -19.85 0.85
N ASN A 253 7.90 -19.46 -0.15
CA ASN A 253 8.32 -18.55 -1.21
C ASN A 253 8.55 -17.11 -0.75
N ILE A 254 7.95 -16.69 0.37
CA ILE A 254 8.23 -15.39 0.97
C ILE A 254 9.65 -15.37 1.54
N TYR A 255 10.04 -16.45 2.22
CA TYR A 255 11.28 -16.53 3.02
C TYR A 255 12.48 -17.13 2.28
N LYS A 256 12.50 -17.10 0.94
CA LYS A 256 13.56 -17.64 0.08
C LYS A 256 14.53 -16.57 -0.41
#